data_AF-A0A077DGP5-F1
#
_entry.id   AF-A0A077DGP5-F1
#
_cell.length_a   1.000
_cell.length_b   1.000
_cell.length_c   1.000
_cell.angle_alpha   90.00
_cell.angle_beta   90.00
_cell.angle_gamma   90.00
#
_symmetry.space_group_name_H-M   'P 1'
#
loop_
_entity.id
_entity.type
_entity.pdbx_description
1 polymer ?
#
loop_
_entity_poly.entity_id
_entity_poly.type
_entity_poly.pdbx_seq_one_letter_code
_entity_poly.pdbx_strand_id
1 'polypeptide(L)'
;MVVLLLEIIKKTGELPHTLTSSVLFLAYGMYFFICWRKGGQTLAMKTWHIKLISFNTNHPNGLQLILRYVLSWVLPLLFCGLMYAISQACEDKRLYIFFVLSPLSNFLPSFFNKKRLMLHEIISKTALVSTK
;
A
#
# COMPACT_ATOMS: atom_id res chain seq x y z
N MET A 1 -5.89 18.33 -1.00
CA MET A 1 -4.51 17.99 -1.43
C MET A 1 -4.52 17.16 -2.71
N VAL A 2 -5.07 15.94 -2.73
CA VAL A 2 -5.12 15.10 -3.96
C VAL A 2 -5.95 15.74 -5.09
N VAL A 3 -7.12 16.32 -4.77
CA VAL A 3 -7.96 17.04 -5.76
C VAL A 3 -7.23 18.25 -6.35
N LEU A 4 -6.54 19.03 -5.52
CA LEU A 4 -5.75 20.18 -5.96
C LEU A 4 -4.60 19.78 -6.88
N LEU A 5 -3.95 18.64 -6.58
CA LEU A 5 -2.87 18.09 -7.40
C LEU A 5 -3.39 17.58 -8.75
N LEU A 6 -4.56 16.94 -8.76
CA LEU A 6 -5.23 16.51 -9.99
C LEU A 6 -5.64 17.69 -10.86
N GLU A 7 -6.10 18.80 -10.27
CA GLU A 7 -6.39 20.02 -11.02
C GLU A 7 -5.12 20.64 -11.62
N ILE A 8 -4.02 20.68 -10.86
CA ILE A 8 -2.73 21.16 -11.37
C ILE A 8 -2.26 20.27 -12.53
N ILE A 9 -2.31 18.94 -12.40
CA ILE A 9 -1.93 17.99 -13.46
C ILE A 9 -2.81 18.17 -14.70
N LYS A 10 -4.14 18.26 -14.53
CA LYS A 10 -5.08 18.51 -15.63
C LYS A 10 -4.79 19.83 -16.35
N LYS A 11 -4.47 20.88 -15.59
CA LYS A 11 -4.16 22.22 -16.11
C LYS A 11 -2.82 22.26 -16.84
N THR A 12 -1.92 21.32 -16.56
CA THR A 12 -0.57 21.27 -17.15
C THR A 12 -0.55 20.59 -18.53
N GLY A 13 -1.62 19.86 -18.93
CA GLY A 13 -1.95 19.46 -20.32
C GLY A 13 -0.99 18.55 -21.10
N GLU A 14 0.31 18.57 -20.80
CA GLU A 14 1.41 18.13 -21.68
C GLU A 14 2.36 17.13 -20.98
N LEU A 15 2.07 16.72 -19.73
CA LEU A 15 2.95 15.81 -19.00
C LEU A 15 2.84 14.38 -19.56
N PRO A 16 3.97 13.72 -19.86
CA PRO A 16 3.95 12.34 -20.33
C PRO A 16 3.27 11.45 -19.29
N HIS A 17 2.48 10.49 -19.74
CA HIS A 17 1.64 9.63 -18.89
C HIS A 17 2.41 8.99 -17.73
N THR A 18 3.68 8.63 -17.95
CA THR A 18 4.58 8.06 -16.94
C THR A 18 4.83 9.00 -15.76
N LEU A 19 5.05 10.29 -16.01
CA LEU A 19 5.28 11.27 -14.93
C LEU A 19 4.03 11.45 -14.08
N THR A 20 2.86 11.50 -14.73
CA THR A 20 1.58 11.62 -14.02
C THR A 20 1.36 10.45 -13.07
N SER A 21 1.61 9.22 -13.51
CA SER A 21 1.50 8.02 -12.66
C SER A 21 2.45 8.07 -11.46
N SER A 22 3.72 8.46 -11.65
CA SER A 22 4.69 8.57 -10.57
C SER A 22 4.32 9.67 -9.56
N VAL A 23 3.86 10.83 -10.03
CA VAL A 23 3.42 11.93 -9.16
C VAL A 23 2.20 11.53 -8.35
N LEU A 24 1.22 10.85 -8.97
CA LEU A 24 0.05 10.34 -8.26
C LEU A 24 0.45 9.33 -7.19
N PHE A 25 1.32 8.37 -7.53
CA PHE A 25 1.83 7.39 -6.58
C PHE A 25 2.46 8.04 -5.35
N LEU A 26 3.36 9.02 -5.56
CA LEU A 26 3.99 9.77 -4.48
C LEU A 26 2.98 10.59 -3.67
N ALA A 27 2.00 11.21 -4.33
CA ALA A 27 0.96 11.98 -3.67
C ALA A 27 0.08 11.11 -2.75
N TYR A 28 -0.27 9.89 -3.19
CA TYR A 28 -0.96 8.92 -2.35
C TYR A 28 -0.08 8.49 -1.17
N GLY A 29 1.19 8.16 -1.41
CA GLY A 29 2.13 7.80 -0.34
C GLY A 29 2.27 8.91 0.71
N MET A 30 2.42 10.17 0.26
CA MET A 30 2.53 11.34 1.13
C MET A 30 1.24 11.57 1.93
N TYR A 31 0.07 11.38 1.31
CA TYR A 31 -1.21 11.46 2.00
C TYR A 31 -1.30 10.44 3.16
N PHE A 32 -1.01 9.16 2.89
CA PHE A 32 -1.01 8.12 3.91
C PHE A 32 -0.01 8.42 5.03
N PHE A 33 1.21 8.83 4.67
CA PHE A 33 2.25 9.19 5.62
C PHE A 33 1.81 10.31 6.56
N ILE A 34 1.22 11.40 6.04
CA ILE A 34 0.75 12.53 6.85
C ILE A 34 -0.40 12.11 7.77
N CYS A 35 -1.37 11.34 7.26
CA CYS A 35 -2.49 10.85 8.07
C CYS A 35 -2.01 9.97 9.24
N TRP A 36 -1.06 9.07 8.97
CA TRP A 36 -0.51 8.22 10.01
C TRP A 36 0.40 8.98 10.99
N ARG A 37 1.18 9.95 10.53
CA ARG A 37 2.07 10.74 11.39
C ARG A 37 1.31 11.71 12.28
N LYS A 38 0.23 12.34 11.79
CA LYS A 38 -0.57 13.31 12.57
C LYS A 38 -1.54 12.64 13.54
N GLY A 39 -2.13 11.51 13.19
CA GLY A 39 -3.22 10.91 13.99
C GLY A 39 -3.19 9.39 14.13
N GLY A 40 -2.25 8.69 13.50
CA GLY A 40 -2.20 7.22 13.51
C GLY A 40 -3.41 6.54 12.86
N GLN A 41 -4.26 7.29 12.14
CA GLN A 41 -5.50 6.82 11.55
C GLN A 41 -5.76 7.50 10.22
N THR A 42 -6.04 6.70 9.19
CA THR A 42 -6.59 7.18 7.92
C THR A 42 -8.09 7.42 8.04
N LEU A 43 -8.68 8.10 7.07
CA LEU A 43 -10.13 8.33 7.04
C LEU A 43 -10.91 7.01 7.13
N ALA A 44 -10.48 5.97 6.41
CA ALA A 44 -11.06 4.64 6.52
C ALA A 44 -10.82 4.03 7.91
N MET A 45 -9.62 4.09 8.48
CA MET A 45 -9.37 3.54 9.82
C MET A 45 -10.25 4.18 10.89
N LYS A 46 -10.57 5.48 10.76
CA LYS A 46 -11.52 6.17 11.65
C LYS A 46 -12.92 5.59 11.58
N THR A 47 -13.43 5.26 10.39
CA THR A 47 -14.79 4.70 10.25
C THR A 47 -14.90 3.31 10.88
N TRP A 48 -13.80 2.54 10.92
CA TRP A 48 -13.75 1.21 11.51
C TRP A 48 -13.23 1.20 12.96
N HIS A 49 -12.96 2.38 13.55
CA HIS A 49 -12.37 2.53 14.90
C HIS A 49 -11.04 1.79 15.12
N ILE A 50 -10.26 1.62 14.05
CA ILE A 50 -8.95 0.95 14.10
C ILE A 50 -7.86 2.02 14.23
N LYS A 51 -6.84 1.78 15.06
CA LYS A 51 -5.69 2.66 15.24
C LYS A 51 -4.39 1.94 14.92
N LEU A 52 -3.49 2.62 14.22
CA LEU A 52 -2.13 2.16 13.98
C LEU A 52 -1.26 2.44 15.21
N ILE A 53 -0.70 1.39 15.80
CA ILE A 53 0.27 1.47 16.89
C ILE A 53 1.58 0.77 16.50
N SER A 54 2.70 1.19 17.10
CA SER A 54 3.95 0.43 17.00
C SER A 54 4.04 -0.58 18.14
N PHE A 55 4.71 -1.71 17.93
CA PHE A 55 4.91 -2.69 19.01
C PHE A 55 5.80 -2.15 20.14
N ASN A 56 6.68 -1.19 19.84
CA ASN A 56 7.68 -0.70 20.80
C ASN A 56 7.31 0.67 21.40
N THR A 57 6.49 1.44 20.69
CA THR A 57 6.10 2.81 21.09
C THR A 57 4.65 3.05 20.72
N ASN A 58 3.88 3.72 21.58
CA ASN A 58 2.48 4.07 21.28
C ASN A 58 2.32 4.93 20.01
N HIS A 59 3.42 5.53 19.51
CA HIS A 59 3.48 6.26 18.25
C HIS A 59 4.41 5.56 17.25
N PRO A 60 3.96 5.31 16.00
CA PRO A 60 4.80 4.75 14.95
C PRO A 60 5.85 5.75 14.48
N ASN A 61 7.08 5.26 14.30
CA ASN A 61 8.19 6.08 13.80
C ASN A 61 8.00 6.39 12.30
N GLY A 62 8.49 7.54 11.83
CA GLY A 62 8.44 7.95 10.41
C GLY A 62 9.00 6.89 9.46
N LEU A 63 10.12 6.26 9.85
CA LEU A 63 10.73 5.18 9.07
C LEU A 63 9.84 3.92 9.00
N GLN A 64 9.14 3.57 10.09
CA GLN A 64 8.21 2.42 10.08
C GLN A 64 7.03 2.65 9.14
N LEU A 65 6.57 3.90 9.03
CA LEU A 65 5.47 4.29 8.15
C LEU A 65 5.85 4.19 6.67
N ILE A 66 7.05 4.65 6.34
CA ILE A 66 7.61 4.53 4.98
C ILE A 66 7.85 3.06 4.64
N LEU A 67 8.45 2.30 5.57
CA LEU A 67 8.69 0.88 5.40
C LEU A 67 7.37 0.13 5.18
N ARG A 68 6.33 0.42 5.97
CA ARG A 68 4.99 -0.15 5.80
C ARG A 68 4.41 0.12 4.43
N TYR A 69 4.54 1.36 3.93
CA TYR A 69 4.08 1.72 2.59
C TYR A 69 4.83 0.93 1.53
N VAL A 70 6.16 0.95 1.52
CA VAL A 70 6.98 0.25 0.51
C VAL A 70 6.69 -1.25 0.51
N LEU A 71 6.66 -1.88 1.68
CA LEU A 71 6.39 -3.31 1.81
C LEU A 71 4.99 -3.71 1.35
N SER A 72 4.01 -2.81 1.44
CA SER A 72 2.65 -3.07 0.94
C SER A 72 2.61 -3.21 -0.58
N TRP A 73 3.62 -2.71 -1.30
CA TRP A 73 3.77 -2.85 -2.74
C TRP A 73 4.63 -4.04 -3.16
N VAL A 74 5.61 -4.45 -2.35
CA VAL A 74 6.56 -5.54 -2.69
C VAL A 74 5.85 -6.85 -3.03
N LEU A 75 4.93 -7.30 -2.17
CA LEU A 75 4.18 -8.56 -2.37
C LEU A 75 3.30 -8.53 -3.64
N PRO A 76 2.45 -7.50 -3.84
CA PRO A 76 1.70 -7.36 -5.09
C PRO A 76 2.59 -7.33 -6.33
N LEU A 77 3.69 -6.57 -6.31
CA LEU A 77 4.58 -6.45 -7.46
C LEU A 77 5.26 -7.77 -7.79
N LEU A 78 5.68 -8.51 -6.76
CA LEU A 78 6.29 -9.84 -6.90
C LEU A 78 5.28 -10.85 -7.48
N PHE A 79 4.04 -10.86 -6.98
CA PHE A 79 2.98 -11.70 -7.53
C PHE A 79 2.65 -11.35 -8.99
N CYS A 80 2.58 -10.05 -9.30
CA CYS A 80 2.36 -9.55 -10.66
C CYS A 80 3.48 -10.00 -11.61
N GLY A 81 4.75 -9.83 -11.19
CA GLY A 81 5.91 -10.28 -11.96
C GLY A 81 5.96 -11.80 -12.16
N LEU A 82 5.58 -12.57 -11.15
CA LEU A 82 5.49 -14.03 -11.23
C LEU A 82 4.39 -14.46 -12.23
N MET A 83 3.20 -13.86 -12.16
CA MET A 83 2.13 -14.12 -13.12
C MET A 83 2.52 -13.69 -14.55
N TYR A 84 3.25 -12.59 -14.71
CA TYR A 84 3.78 -12.18 -16.00
C TYR A 84 4.78 -13.21 -16.56
N ALA A 85 5.71 -13.70 -15.73
CA ALA A 85 6.67 -14.72 -16.14
C ALA A 85 5.99 -16.04 -16.57
N ILE A 86 4.94 -16.47 -15.85
CA ILE A 86 4.15 -17.64 -16.23
C ILE A 86 3.38 -17.39 -17.53
N SER A 87 2.80 -16.20 -17.71
CA SER A 87 2.12 -15.84 -18.95
C SER A 87 3.03 -15.87 -20.17
N GLN A 88 4.27 -15.41 -20.03
CA GLN A 88 5.28 -15.49 -21.07
C GLN A 88 5.72 -16.94 -21.36
N ALA A 89 5.84 -17.79 -20.32
CA ALA A 89 6.23 -19.19 -20.49
C ALA A 89 5.15 -20.06 -21.16
N CYS A 90 3.86 -19.77 -20.91
CA CYS A 90 2.74 -20.50 -21.50
C CYS A 90 2.21 -19.88 -22.81
N GLU A 91 2.74 -18.72 -23.22
CA GLU A 91 2.24 -17.88 -24.34
C GLU A 91 0.73 -17.54 -24.26
N ASP A 92 0.13 -17.68 -23.07
CA ASP A 92 -1.29 -17.44 -22.85
C ASP A 92 -1.53 -16.10 -22.16
N LYS A 93 -2.14 -15.16 -22.90
CA LYS A 93 -2.50 -13.82 -22.45
C LYS A 93 -3.69 -13.81 -21.48
N ARG A 94 -4.46 -14.90 -21.38
CA ARG A 94 -5.59 -15.01 -20.44
C ARG A 94 -5.13 -14.89 -18.98
N LEU A 95 -3.88 -15.25 -18.71
CA LEU A 95 -3.27 -15.17 -17.39
C LEU A 95 -3.16 -13.74 -16.84
N TYR A 96 -3.30 -12.71 -17.67
CA TYR A 96 -3.35 -11.32 -17.20
C TYR A 96 -4.54 -11.02 -16.28
N ILE A 97 -5.61 -11.82 -16.31
CA ILE A 97 -6.74 -11.65 -15.38
C ILE A 97 -6.30 -11.77 -13.91
N PHE A 98 -5.24 -12.55 -13.65
CA PHE A 98 -4.70 -12.74 -12.30
C PHE A 98 -4.00 -11.49 -11.74
N PHE A 99 -3.70 -10.48 -12.56
CA PHE A 99 -3.18 -9.19 -12.07
C PHE A 99 -4.17 -8.51 -11.12
N VAL A 100 -5.47 -8.73 -11.30
CA VAL A 100 -6.51 -8.21 -10.39
C VAL A 100 -6.38 -8.82 -8.99
N LEU A 101 -5.81 -10.02 -8.86
CA LEU A 101 -5.58 -10.68 -7.58
C LEU A 101 -4.26 -10.27 -6.91
N SER A 102 -3.38 -9.56 -7.61
CA SER A 102 -2.09 -9.11 -7.07
C SER A 102 -2.21 -8.37 -5.72
N PRO A 103 -3.17 -7.45 -5.49
CA PRO A 103 -3.31 -6.79 -4.19
C PRO A 103 -3.61 -7.75 -3.03
N LEU A 104 -4.33 -8.85 -3.31
CA LEU A 104 -4.67 -9.89 -2.34
C LEU A 104 -3.44 -10.69 -1.89
N SER A 105 -2.34 -10.62 -2.64
CA SER A 105 -1.06 -11.23 -2.26
C SER A 105 -0.55 -10.71 -0.91
N ASN A 106 -0.93 -9.50 -0.49
CA ASN A 106 -0.60 -8.98 0.84
C ASN A 106 -1.21 -9.81 1.98
N PHE A 107 -2.24 -10.59 1.70
CA PHE A 107 -2.93 -11.44 2.68
C PHE A 107 -2.30 -12.83 2.83
N LEU A 108 -1.53 -13.32 1.84
CA LEU A 108 -0.81 -14.61 1.88
C LEU A 108 -0.05 -14.86 3.21
N PRO A 109 0.74 -13.89 3.73
CA PRO A 109 1.48 -14.06 4.99
C PRO A 109 0.60 -14.20 6.25
N SER A 110 -0.67 -13.77 6.17
CA SER A 110 -1.60 -13.86 7.30
C SER A 110 -2.00 -15.31 7.60
N PHE A 111 -2.04 -16.18 6.57
CA PHE A 111 -2.35 -17.60 6.74
C PHE A 111 -1.27 -18.38 7.50
N PHE A 112 -0.01 -17.95 7.40
CA PHE A 112 1.13 -18.64 8.02
C PHE A 112 1.38 -18.19 9.46
N ASN A 113 0.80 -17.08 9.90
CA ASN A 113 1.04 -16.52 11.23
C ASN A 113 -0.17 -16.69 12.14
N LYS A 114 0.06 -17.26 13.34
CA LYS A 114 -0.97 -17.46 14.38
C LYS A 114 -1.65 -16.15 14.80
N LYS A 115 -0.97 -15.00 14.64
CA LYS A 115 -1.47 -13.65 14.93
C LYS A 115 -2.22 -12.98 13.77
N ARG A 116 -2.33 -13.63 12.59
CA ARG A 116 -2.96 -13.11 11.36
C ARG A 116 -2.48 -11.72 10.90
N LEU A 117 -1.26 -11.33 11.29
CA LEU A 117 -0.64 -10.07 10.88
C LEU A 117 -0.18 -10.14 9.42
N MET A 118 -0.33 -9.04 8.68
CA MET A 118 0.18 -8.95 7.31
C MET A 118 1.71 -8.79 7.33
N LEU A 119 2.41 -9.15 6.25
CA LEU A 119 3.89 -9.15 6.23
C LEU A 119 4.48 -7.76 6.47
N HIS A 120 3.84 -6.72 5.92
CA HIS A 120 4.23 -5.34 6.17
C HIS A 120 4.06 -4.94 7.64
N GLU A 121 3.18 -5.59 8.39
CA GLU A 121 2.96 -5.33 9.82
C GLU A 121 4.04 -5.96 10.67
N ILE A 122 4.42 -7.20 10.35
CA ILE A 122 5.50 -7.95 11.02
C ILE A 122 6.83 -7.21 10.86
N ILE A 123 7.18 -6.83 9.62
CA ILE A 123 8.48 -6.22 9.34
C ILE A 123 8.53 -4.76 9.82
N SER A 124 7.44 -4.00 9.67
CA SER A 124 7.39 -2.62 10.18
C SER A 124 7.22 -2.56 11.69
N LYS A 125 7.00 -3.70 12.35
CA LYS A 125 6.68 -3.82 13.77
C LYS A 125 5.50 -2.93 14.17
N THR A 126 4.48 -2.88 13.32
CA THR A 126 3.26 -2.10 13.55
C THR A 126 2.07 -3.04 13.64
N ALA A 127 1.07 -2.69 14.45
CA ALA A 127 -0.18 -3.42 14.55
C ALA A 127 -1.38 -2.47 14.46
N LEU A 128 -2.47 -3.00 13.95
CA LEU A 128 -3.77 -2.34 13.95
C LEU A 128 -4.55 -2.83 15.17
N VAL A 129 -4.94 -1.91 16.06
CA VAL A 129 -5.70 -2.22 17.28
C VAL A 129 -7.04 -1.49 17.24
N SER A 130 -8.10 -2.18 17.69
CA SER A 130 -9.42 -1.56 17.84
C SER A 130 -9.41 -0.59 19.03
N THR A 131 -10.03 0.58 18.85
CA THR A 131 -10.06 1.64 19.87
C THR A 131 -11.38 1.63 20.66
N LYS A 132 -12.12 0.52 20.64
CA LYS A 132 -13.39 0.31 21.35
C LYS A 132 -13.18 -0.43 22.66
#